data_AF-A0A2T6J9R5-F1
#
_entry.id   AF-A0A2T6J9R5-F1
#
_cell.length_a   1.000
_cell.length_b   1.000
_cell.length_c   1.000
_cell.angle_alpha   90.00
_cell.angle_beta   90.00
_cell.angle_gamma   90.00
#
_symmetry.space_group_name_H-M   'P 1'
#
loop_
_entity.id
_entity.type
_entity.pdbx_description
1 polymer ?
#
loop_
_entity_poly.entity_id
_entity_poly.type
_entity_poly.pdbx_seq_one_letter_code
_entity_poly.pdbx_strand_id
1 'polypeptide(L)'
;MGDIRKIKFPFVRHEYSGPMDGEFVDGVKTWKPGTRCEYGDYEYSDEQWVADGEGFMVLEVLGSFKPGKYPERTFYLRQFIDPDGRQFGKEKVRVMASSAFKRMARGYRHQYVMNDPEETT
;
A
#
# COMPACT_ATOMS: atom_id res chain seq x y z
N MET A 1 20.04 0.28 -14.66
CA MET A 1 18.86 0.94 -14.05
C MET A 1 17.85 -0.16 -13.75
N GLY A 2 17.33 -0.25 -12.53
CA GLY A 2 16.42 -1.33 -12.11
C GLY A 2 15.08 -1.30 -12.84
N ASP A 3 14.36 -2.43 -12.85
CA ASP A 3 12.98 -2.50 -13.38
C ASP A 3 12.02 -1.83 -12.38
N ILE A 4 11.37 -0.74 -12.79
CA ILE A 4 10.43 0.03 -11.96
C ILE A 4 9.00 -0.33 -12.36
N ARG A 5 8.20 -0.73 -11.36
CA ARG A 5 6.79 -1.11 -11.54
C ARG A 5 5.90 -0.21 -10.69
N LYS A 6 4.92 0.42 -11.34
CA LYS A 6 3.83 1.14 -10.68
C LYS A 6 2.58 0.27 -10.68
N ILE A 7 2.04 -0.01 -9.50
CA ILE A 7 0.93 -0.93 -9.30
C ILE A 7 -0.18 -0.15 -8.60
N LYS A 8 -1.40 -0.17 -9.16
CA LYS A 8 -2.57 0.42 -8.50
C LYS A 8 -2.73 -0.15 -7.09
N PHE A 9 -2.97 0.72 -6.12
CA PHE A 9 -3.01 0.33 -4.71
C PHE A 9 -4.07 1.15 -3.95
N PRO A 10 -4.88 0.53 -3.08
CA PRO A 10 -5.87 1.24 -2.29
C PRO A 10 -5.22 2.04 -1.16
N PHE A 11 -5.87 3.12 -0.76
CA PHE A 11 -5.53 3.94 0.39
C PHE A 11 -6.78 4.24 1.20
N VAL A 12 -6.59 4.42 2.51
CA VAL A 12 -7.59 4.96 3.42
C VAL A 12 -7.15 6.33 3.92
N ARG A 13 -8.11 7.22 4.13
CA ARG A 13 -7.90 8.45 4.89
C ARG A 13 -7.61 8.08 6.34
N HIS A 14 -6.62 8.72 6.91
CA HIS A 14 -6.17 8.47 8.27
C HIS A 14 -5.74 9.79 8.91
N GLU A 15 -6.18 10.01 10.14
CA GLU A 15 -5.74 11.15 10.94
C GLU A 15 -4.40 10.80 11.60
N TYR A 16 -3.37 11.59 11.31
CA TYR A 16 -2.02 11.36 11.80
C TYR A 16 -1.58 12.47 12.75
N SER A 17 -1.13 12.07 13.93
CA SER A 17 -0.39 12.92 14.85
C SER A 17 1.00 12.33 15.09
N GLY A 18 2.05 13.11 14.87
CA GLY A 18 3.43 12.65 14.95
C GLY A 18 4.40 13.44 14.08
N PRO A 19 5.67 13.01 14.00
CA PRO A 19 6.67 13.68 13.18
C PRO A 19 6.40 13.50 11.67
N MET A 20 6.28 14.60 10.95
CA MET A 20 6.07 14.68 9.50
C MET A 20 6.94 15.80 8.92
N ASP A 21 7.80 15.46 7.96
CA ASP A 21 8.71 16.40 7.27
C ASP A 21 9.60 17.26 8.19
N GLY A 22 9.93 16.75 9.37
CA GLY A 22 10.79 17.43 10.35
C GLY A 22 10.03 18.22 11.43
N GLU A 23 8.71 18.30 11.32
CA GLU A 23 7.83 18.97 12.29
C GLU A 23 6.91 17.97 12.98
N PHE A 24 6.39 18.31 14.17
CA PHE A 24 5.33 17.53 14.79
C PHE A 24 3.99 18.07 14.33
N VAL A 25 3.17 17.22 13.70
CA VAL A 25 1.81 17.55 13.30
C VAL A 25 0.80 16.89 14.21
N ASP A 26 -0.37 17.50 14.38
CA ASP A 26 -1.48 16.95 15.15
C ASP A 26 -2.77 16.98 14.32
N GLY A 27 -3.46 15.85 14.26
CA GLY A 27 -4.78 15.74 13.62
C GLY A 27 -4.76 15.93 12.09
N VAL A 28 -3.62 15.77 11.41
CA VAL A 28 -3.55 16.02 9.98
C VAL A 28 -4.15 14.84 9.21
N LYS A 29 -5.08 15.13 8.29
CA LYS A 29 -5.63 14.13 7.37
C LYS A 29 -4.55 13.72 6.36
N THR A 30 -4.22 12.43 6.39
CA THR A 30 -3.20 11.82 5.53
C THR A 30 -3.76 10.58 4.83
N TRP A 31 -2.99 10.05 3.89
CA TRP A 31 -3.28 8.78 3.23
C TRP A 31 -2.43 7.66 3.80
N LYS A 32 -3.08 6.55 4.14
CA LYS A 32 -2.42 5.31 4.57
C LYS A 32 -2.63 4.22 3.52
N PRO A 33 -1.56 3.57 3.01
CA PRO A 33 -1.72 2.48 2.05
C PRO A 33 -2.47 1.29 2.66
N GLY A 34 -3.43 0.75 1.92
CA GLY A 34 -4.24 -0.40 2.28
C GLY A 34 -5.73 -0.07 2.35
N THR A 35 -6.46 -0.98 2.97
CA THR A 35 -7.90 -0.88 3.23
C THR A 35 -8.16 -0.88 4.74
N ARG A 36 -9.36 -0.49 5.14
CA ARG A 36 -9.90 -0.73 6.48
C ARG A 36 -11.01 -1.78 6.41
N CYS A 37 -11.20 -2.52 7.48
CA CYS A 37 -12.35 -3.42 7.60
C CYS A 37 -13.50 -2.61 8.20
N GLU A 38 -14.66 -2.65 7.55
CA GLU A 38 -15.90 -2.12 8.05
C GLU A 38 -16.89 -3.27 8.26
N TYR A 39 -17.66 -3.17 9.34
CA TYR A 39 -18.81 -4.01 9.61
C TYR A 39 -20.03 -3.18 9.23
N GLY A 40 -20.97 -3.76 8.49
CA GLY A 40 -22.25 -3.09 8.22
C GLY A 40 -23.08 -2.91 9.49
N ASP A 41 -24.13 -2.10 9.39
CA ASP A 41 -24.97 -1.65 10.52
C ASP A 41 -25.72 -2.77 11.27
N TYR A 42 -25.72 -3.99 10.72
CA TYR A 42 -26.37 -5.16 11.31
C TYR A 42 -25.36 -6.13 11.88
N GLU A 43 -25.70 -6.70 13.04
CA GLU A 43 -24.93 -7.64 13.86
C GLU A 43 -24.41 -8.91 13.11
N TYR A 44 -24.87 -9.14 11.88
CA TYR A 44 -24.50 -10.25 11.00
C TYR A 44 -24.09 -9.83 9.57
N SER A 45 -23.72 -8.57 9.36
CA SER A 45 -23.22 -8.13 8.06
C SER A 45 -21.84 -8.71 7.76
N ASP A 46 -21.58 -9.02 6.48
CA ASP A 46 -20.28 -9.51 6.03
C ASP A 46 -19.20 -8.42 6.19
N GLU A 47 -18.01 -8.82 6.65
CA GLU A 47 -16.84 -7.94 6.71
C GLU A 47 -16.50 -7.39 5.32
N GLN A 48 -16.50 -6.07 5.18
CA GLN A 48 -16.15 -5.40 3.92
C GLN A 48 -14.84 -4.64 4.04
N TRP A 49 -13.94 -4.86 3.08
CA TRP A 49 -12.71 -4.07 2.97
C TRP A 49 -12.96 -2.84 2.12
N VAL A 50 -12.68 -1.67 2.69
CA VAL A 50 -13.02 -0.38 2.10
C VAL A 50 -11.75 0.45 1.88
N ALA A 51 -11.70 1.16 0.75
CA ALA A 51 -10.67 2.14 0.41
C ALA A 51 -11.31 3.51 0.14
N ASP A 52 -10.67 4.60 0.57
CA ASP A 52 -11.15 5.97 0.30
C ASP A 52 -10.53 6.58 -0.97
N GLY A 53 -9.54 5.91 -1.56
CA GLY A 53 -8.83 6.40 -2.74
C GLY A 53 -7.92 5.35 -3.37
N GLU A 54 -7.58 5.56 -4.64
CA GLU A 54 -6.58 4.78 -5.36
C GLU A 54 -5.33 5.62 -5.64
N GLY A 55 -4.18 5.05 -5.33
CA GLY A 55 -2.87 5.59 -5.72
C GLY A 55 -2.02 4.47 -6.31
N PHE A 56 -0.70 4.54 -6.06
CA PHE A 56 0.24 3.55 -6.57
C PHE A 56 1.22 3.05 -5.51
N MET A 57 1.49 1.75 -5.52
CA MET A 57 2.70 1.17 -4.96
C MET A 57 3.77 1.15 -6.05
N VAL A 58 4.93 1.73 -5.76
CA VAL A 58 6.08 1.79 -6.66
C VAL A 58 7.14 0.81 -6.16
N LEU A 59 7.50 -0.16 -7.00
CA LEU A 59 8.52 -1.17 -6.72
C LEU A 59 9.68 -1.00 -7.70
N GLU A 60 10.88 -0.78 -7.19
CA GLU A 60 12.10 -0.78 -7.99
C GLU A 60 12.90 -2.05 -7.69
N VAL A 61 13.13 -2.88 -8.70
CA VAL A 61 13.92 -4.11 -8.54
C VAL A 61 15.41 -3.79 -8.65
N LEU A 62 16.14 -4.06 -7.58
CA LEU A 62 17.59 -3.89 -7.51
C LEU A 62 18.35 -5.13 -8.02
N GLY A 63 17.73 -6.31 -7.90
CA GLY A 63 18.26 -7.57 -8.42
C GLY A 63 17.61 -8.80 -7.79
N SER A 64 17.97 -9.98 -8.30
CA SER A 64 17.63 -11.26 -7.66
C SER A 64 18.87 -12.09 -7.39
N PHE A 65 18.79 -12.93 -6.36
CA PHE A 65 19.85 -13.85 -5.98
C PHE A 65 19.27 -15.21 -5.61
N LYS A 66 19.86 -16.27 -6.16
CA LYS A 66 19.52 -17.66 -5.86
C LYS A 66 20.72 -18.37 -5.24
N PRO A 67 20.73 -18.62 -3.92
CA PRO A 67 21.82 -19.36 -3.29
C PRO A 67 21.64 -20.86 -3.53
N GLY A 68 22.27 -21.40 -4.58
CA GLY A 68 22.26 -22.84 -4.87
C GLY A 68 20.85 -23.44 -4.91
N LYS A 69 20.56 -24.36 -3.97
CA LYS A 69 19.27 -25.05 -3.85
C LYS A 69 18.14 -24.25 -3.18
N TYR A 70 18.44 -23.11 -2.55
CA TYR A 70 17.46 -22.33 -1.80
C TYR A 70 16.59 -21.45 -2.72
N PRO A 71 15.42 -20.99 -2.25
CA PRO A 71 14.55 -20.13 -3.05
C PRO A 71 15.24 -18.83 -3.47
N GLU A 72 15.02 -18.43 -4.72
CA GLU A 72 15.45 -17.12 -5.23
C GLU A 72 14.82 -15.99 -4.39
N ARG A 73 15.63 -14.97 -4.10
CA ARG A 73 15.23 -13.76 -3.39
C ARG A 73 15.33 -12.55 -4.32
N THR A 74 14.33 -11.67 -4.27
CA THR A 74 14.34 -10.39 -4.98
C THR A 74 14.61 -9.28 -3.99
N PHE A 75 15.59 -8.43 -4.31
CA PHE A 75 15.91 -7.20 -3.59
C PHE A 75 15.24 -6.03 -4.31
N TYR A 76 14.55 -5.17 -3.56
CA TYR A 76 13.76 -4.09 -4.14
C TYR A 76 13.61 -2.90 -3.18
N LEU A 77 13.37 -1.71 -3.73
CA LEU A 77 12.86 -0.56 -3.00
C LEU A 77 11.34 -0.50 -3.14
N ARG A 78 10.66 0.06 -2.13
CA ARG A 78 9.22 0.27 -2.15
C ARG A 78 8.86 1.65 -1.65
N GLN A 79 8.17 2.39 -2.50
CA GLN A 79 7.56 3.68 -2.20
C GLN A 79 6.08 3.63 -2.58
N PHE A 80 5.36 4.69 -2.23
CA PHE A 80 3.96 4.88 -2.55
C PHE A 80 3.76 6.27 -3.14
N ILE A 81 2.78 6.39 -4.03
CA ILE A 81 2.21 7.65 -4.50
C ILE A 81 0.76 7.62 -4.02
N ASP A 82 0.37 8.57 -3.18
CA ASP A 82 -1.00 8.64 -2.67
C ASP A 82 -1.98 9.17 -3.74
N PRO A 83 -3.30 9.13 -3.47
CA PRO A 83 -4.32 9.66 -4.40
C PRO A 83 -4.15 11.15 -4.73
N ASP A 84 -3.52 11.93 -3.87
CA ASP A 84 -3.24 13.36 -4.10
C ASP A 84 -1.93 13.56 -4.89
N GLY A 85 -1.22 12.49 -5.25
CA GLY A 85 0.01 12.49 -6.05
C GLY A 85 1.29 12.64 -5.24
N ARG A 86 1.23 12.71 -3.91
CA ARG A 86 2.42 12.82 -3.06
C ARG A 86 3.12 11.48 -2.95
N GLN A 87 4.43 11.49 -3.20
CA GLN A 87 5.29 10.32 -3.05
C GLN A 87 5.86 10.22 -1.64
N PHE A 88 5.83 9.02 -1.05
CA PHE A 88 6.36 8.77 0.29
C PHE A 88 6.83 7.32 0.48
N GLY A 89 7.49 7.09 1.62
CA GLY A 89 8.05 5.79 1.99
C GLY A 89 9.57 5.82 2.06
N LYS A 90 10.13 5.16 3.08
CA LYS A 90 11.58 5.14 3.31
C LYS A 90 12.29 4.35 2.21
N GLU A 91 13.40 4.89 1.72
CA GLU A 91 14.35 4.21 0.83
C GLU A 91 15.13 3.12 1.60
N LYS A 92 14.43 2.04 1.92
CA LYS A 92 15.00 0.87 2.56
C LYS A 92 14.98 -0.28 1.57
N VAL A 93 16.14 -0.90 1.37
CA VAL A 93 16.24 -2.17 0.64
C VAL A 93 15.43 -3.23 1.36
N ARG A 94 14.48 -3.81 0.64
CA ARG A 94 13.64 -4.93 1.07
C ARG A 94 14.07 -6.19 0.33
N VAL A 95 13.86 -7.34 0.96
CA VAL A 95 14.11 -8.64 0.35
C VAL A 95 12.96 -9.57 0.66
N MET A 96 12.52 -10.35 -0.34
CA MET A 96 11.54 -11.41 -0.16
C MET A 96 11.76 -12.52 -1.17
N ALA A 97 11.06 -13.66 -1.01
CA ALA A 97 11.06 -14.72 -2.02
C ALA A 97 10.61 -14.16 -3.38
N SER A 98 11.31 -14.47 -4.47
CA SER A 98 10.96 -13.97 -5.80
C SER A 98 9.57 -14.42 -6.25
N SER A 99 9.10 -15.59 -5.80
CA SER A 99 7.71 -16.04 -6.00
C SER A 99 6.69 -15.15 -5.29
N ALA A 100 6.98 -14.73 -4.05
CA ALA A 100 6.11 -13.84 -3.29
C ALA A 100 6.17 -12.40 -3.83
N PHE A 101 7.34 -11.94 -4.29
CA PHE A 101 7.47 -10.67 -5.01
C PHE A 101 6.60 -10.64 -6.26
N LYS A 102 6.66 -11.69 -7.10
CA LYS A 102 5.83 -11.81 -8.30
C LYS A 102 4.33 -11.75 -7.99
N ARG A 103 3.88 -12.27 -6.84
CA ARG A 103 2.48 -12.17 -6.41
C ARG A 103 2.12 -10.75 -5.99
N MET A 104 2.96 -10.10 -5.19
CA MET A 104 2.77 -8.71 -4.77
C MET A 104 2.76 -7.75 -5.98
N ALA A 105 3.59 -8.03 -7.00
CA ALA A 105 3.69 -7.21 -8.20
C ALA A 105 2.45 -7.28 -9.11
N ARG A 106 1.50 -8.19 -8.86
CA ARG A 106 0.27 -8.32 -9.64
C ARG A 106 -0.85 -7.36 -9.23
N GLY A 107 -0.73 -6.74 -8.05
CA GLY A 107 -1.80 -5.90 -7.52
C GLY A 107 -2.04 -6.12 -6.03
N TYR A 108 -3.01 -5.39 -5.51
CA TYR A 108 -3.49 -5.56 -4.15
C TYR A 108 -4.14 -6.95 -3.97
N ARG A 109 -3.94 -7.56 -2.80
CA ARG A 109 -4.27 -8.98 -2.57
C ARG A 109 -5.75 -9.21 -2.25
N HIS A 110 -6.40 -8.24 -1.64
CA HIS A 110 -7.76 -8.37 -1.12
C HIS A 110 -8.74 -7.64 -2.04
N GLN A 111 -9.92 -8.20 -2.24
CA GLN A 111 -11.02 -7.45 -2.85
C GLN A 111 -11.40 -6.31 -1.91
N TYR A 112 -11.75 -5.16 -2.48
CA TYR A 112 -12.21 -3.99 -1.74
C TYR A 112 -13.22 -3.22 -2.57
N VAL A 113 -14.00 -2.41 -1.89
CA VAL A 113 -14.88 -1.41 -2.51
C VAL A 113 -14.36 0.00 -2.23
N MET A 114 -14.76 0.94 -3.08
CA MET A 114 -14.50 2.35 -2.85
C MET A 114 -15.56 2.89 -1.89
N ASN A 115 -15.12 3.66 -0.90
CA ASN A 115 -16.01 4.44 -0.07
C ASN A 115 -16.55 5.60 -0.93
N ASP A 116 -17.84 5.58 -1.28
CA ASP A 116 -18.49 6.71 -1.95
C ASP A 116 -19.07 7.64 -0.88
N PRO A 117 -18.53 8.86 -0.70
CA PRO A 117 -18.99 9.78 0.33
C PRO A 117 -20.38 10.40 0.06
N GLU A 118 -21.09 9.99 -1.00
CA GLU A 118 -22.38 10.57 -1.39
C GLU A 118 -23.63 9.91 -0.74
N GLU A 119 -23.48 8.85 0.08
CA GLU A 119 -24.61 8.23 0.80
C GLU A 119 -24.74 8.65 2.27
N THR A 120 -24.64 9.95 2.56
CA THR A 120 -25.21 10.49 3.81
C THR A 120 -26.20 11.60 3.46
N THR A 121 -27.44 11.19 3.16
CA THR A 121 -28.63 12.07 3.12
C THR A 121 -29.27 12.13 4.50
#